data_AF-A0A1F6R3A0-F1
#
_entry.id   AF-A0A1F6R3A0-F1
#
_cell.length_a   1.000
_cell.length_b   1.000
_cell.length_c   1.000
_cell.angle_alpha   90.00
_cell.angle_beta   90.00
_cell.angle_gamma   90.00
#
_symmetry.space_group_name_H-M   'P 1'
#
loop_
_entity.id
_entity.type
_entity.pdbx_description
1 polymer ?
#
loop_
_entity_poly.entity_id
_entity_poly.type
_entity_poly.pdbx_seq_one_letter_code
_entity_poly.pdbx_strand_id
1 'polypeptide(L)'
;MALEYIFKVFLYVAVILILIGIMWGFKERIPFCIFGCEDPGKKCEVATEGSTEQYFDKEQIDKYCTLCWEKNMMGGCEKSVLCYAVDSAYGVNVNAISDLAHCEFSCSGNAHTIFVNYDYLRQKVIITC
;
A
#
# COMPACT_ATOMS: atom_id res chain seq x y z
N MET A 1 53.99 -17.01 24.44
CA MET A 1 53.98 -15.63 23.93
C MET A 1 53.64 -15.53 22.44
N ALA A 2 54.38 -16.16 21.51
CA ALA A 2 54.06 -16.07 20.06
C ALA A 2 52.72 -16.75 19.67
N LEU A 3 52.40 -17.90 20.28
CA LEU A 3 51.17 -18.64 19.99
C LEU A 3 49.89 -17.86 20.39
N GLU A 4 49.94 -17.16 21.52
CA GLU A 4 48.83 -16.33 22.01
C GLU A 4 48.59 -15.12 21.11
N TYR A 5 49.67 -14.55 20.54
CA TYR A 5 49.58 -13.45 19.60
C TYR A 5 48.91 -13.89 18.29
N ILE A 6 49.30 -15.05 17.75
CA ILE A 6 48.70 -15.63 16.55
C ILE A 6 47.22 -15.93 16.77
N PHE A 7 46.85 -16.48 17.93
CA PHE A 7 45.45 -16.76 18.26
C PHE A 7 44.59 -15.49 18.36
N LYS A 8 45.12 -14.41 18.96
CA LYS A 8 44.42 -13.11 19.02
C LYS A 8 44.21 -12.52 17.62
N VAL A 9 45.22 -12.57 16.76
CA VAL A 9 45.13 -12.08 15.38
C VAL A 9 44.10 -12.88 14.58
N PHE A 10 44.06 -14.21 14.74
CA PHE A 10 43.05 -15.06 14.09
C PHE A 10 41.63 -14.70 14.54
N LEU A 11 41.43 -14.47 15.84
CA LEU A 11 40.15 -14.03 16.40
C LEU A 11 39.70 -12.69 15.81
N TYR A 12 40.62 -11.73 15.67
CA TYR A 12 40.33 -10.44 15.04
C TYR A 12 39.89 -10.58 13.58
N VAL A 13 40.59 -11.40 12.80
CA VAL A 13 40.24 -11.65 11.39
C VAL A 13 38.87 -12.33 11.29
N ALA A 14 38.58 -13.30 12.15
CA ALA A 14 37.30 -13.99 12.18
C ALA A 14 36.13 -13.02 12.48
N VAL A 15 36.30 -12.12 13.47
CA VAL A 15 35.28 -11.11 13.81
C VAL A 15 35.03 -10.16 12.63
N ILE A 16 36.08 -9.71 11.94
CA ILE A 16 35.95 -8.83 10.77
C ILE A 16 35.17 -9.53 9.64
N LEU A 17 35.47 -10.80 9.36
CA LEU A 17 34.76 -11.57 8.34
C LEU A 17 33.27 -11.77 8.68
N ILE A 18 32.95 -12.01 9.96
CA ILE A 18 31.55 -12.10 10.42
C ILE A 18 30.83 -10.77 10.22
N LEU A 19 31.45 -9.64 10.58
CA LEU A 19 30.85 -8.32 10.38
C LEU A 19 30.60 -8.00 8.90
N ILE A 20 31.54 -8.35 8.01
CA ILE A 20 31.36 -8.18 6.56
C ILE A 20 30.24 -9.08 6.05
N GLY A 21 30.17 -10.34 6.50
CA GLY A 21 29.10 -11.27 6.15
C GLY A 21 27.72 -10.78 6.60
N ILE A 22 27.63 -10.20 7.79
CA ILE A 22 26.41 -9.56 8.30
C ILE A 22 26.05 -8.35 7.42
N MET A 23 26.99 -7.46 7.11
CA MET A 23 26.75 -6.29 6.24
C MET A 23 26.29 -6.70 4.83
N TRP A 24 26.86 -7.76 4.25
CA TRP A 24 26.42 -8.31 2.97
C TRP A 24 25.05 -9.01 3.05
N GLY A 25 24.80 -9.79 4.10
CA GLY A 25 23.49 -10.43 4.32
C GLY A 25 22.36 -9.43 4.54
N PHE A 26 22.64 -8.30 5.17
CA PHE A 26 21.70 -7.19 5.30
C PHE A 26 21.51 -6.43 3.99
N LYS A 27 22.54 -6.29 3.14
CA LYS A 27 22.44 -5.66 1.82
C LYS A 27 21.47 -6.39 0.88
N GLU A 28 21.34 -7.71 0.99
CA GLU A 28 20.42 -8.49 0.14
C GLU A 28 19.01 -8.63 0.71
N ARG A 29 18.80 -8.48 2.02
CA ARG A 29 17.49 -8.70 2.66
C ARG A 29 16.74 -7.45 3.09
N ILE A 30 17.39 -6.29 3.19
CA ILE A 30 16.73 -5.05 3.57
C ILE A 30 17.18 -3.97 2.60
N PRO A 31 16.35 -3.53 1.65
CA PRO A 31 16.57 -2.24 1.02
C PRO A 31 16.39 -1.19 2.13
N PHE A 32 17.49 -0.81 2.77
CA PHE A 32 17.53 0.35 3.68
C PHE A 32 17.32 1.60 2.83
N CYS A 33 16.05 1.89 2.55
CA CYS A 33 15.61 3.08 1.88
C CYS A 33 15.38 4.16 2.93
N ILE A 34 16.47 4.85 3.28
CA ILE A 34 16.48 5.90 4.32
C ILE A 34 15.69 7.14 3.84
N PHE A 35 15.51 7.34 2.53
CA PHE A 35 14.58 8.32 1.96
C PHE A 35 14.13 7.86 0.56
N GLY A 36 12.81 7.77 0.34
CA GLY A 36 12.20 7.90 -1.00
C GLY A 36 12.51 6.84 -2.05
N CYS A 37 12.70 5.56 -1.70
CA CYS A 37 12.69 4.52 -2.73
C CYS A 37 11.25 4.20 -3.14
N GLU A 38 10.77 4.91 -4.15
CA GLU A 38 9.69 4.42 -4.98
C GLU A 38 10.32 3.47 -6.00
N ASP A 39 9.99 2.17 -5.89
CA ASP A 39 10.39 1.17 -6.88
C ASP A 39 9.82 1.58 -8.25
N PRO A 40 10.65 1.86 -9.27
CA PRO A 40 10.18 2.34 -10.57
C PRO A 40 9.40 1.27 -11.36
N GLY A 41 9.31 0.04 -10.84
CA GLY A 41 8.52 -1.06 -11.41
C GLY A 41 7.13 -1.27 -10.80
N LYS A 42 6.79 -0.57 -9.70
CA LYS A 42 5.50 -0.76 -9.01
C LYS A 42 4.55 0.38 -9.35
N LYS A 43 3.56 0.09 -10.21
CA LYS A 43 2.54 1.04 -10.68
C LYS A 43 1.49 1.27 -9.59
N CYS A 44 1.88 1.86 -8.46
CA CYS A 44 0.89 2.50 -7.61
C CYS A 44 0.62 3.89 -8.23
N GLU A 45 -0.50 4.07 -8.92
CA GLU A 45 -0.95 5.42 -9.26
C GLU A 45 -1.40 6.08 -7.95
N VAL A 46 -0.54 6.94 -7.40
CA VAL A 46 -0.78 7.66 -6.15
C VAL A 46 -1.58 8.95 -6.36
N ALA A 47 -1.90 9.28 -7.62
CA ALA A 47 -2.68 10.45 -7.96
C ALA A 47 -4.17 10.15 -7.75
N THR A 48 -4.74 10.69 -6.68
CA THR A 48 -6.19 10.62 -6.43
C THR A 48 -6.94 11.38 -7.52
N GLU A 49 -7.85 10.69 -8.21
CA GLU A 49 -8.70 11.31 -9.20
C GLU A 49 -9.95 11.90 -8.53
N GLY A 50 -10.17 13.20 -8.72
CA GLY A 50 -11.40 13.87 -8.32
C GLY A 50 -12.48 13.68 -9.39
N SER A 51 -13.68 13.26 -9.00
CA SER A 51 -14.81 13.16 -9.93
C SER A 51 -16.11 13.65 -9.27
N THR A 52 -17.06 14.08 -10.09
CA THR A 52 -18.37 14.53 -9.61
C THR A 52 -19.44 13.66 -10.24
N GLU A 53 -20.24 13.02 -9.40
CA GLU A 53 -21.38 12.19 -9.80
C GLU A 53 -22.69 12.82 -9.31
N GLN A 54 -23.79 12.57 -10.01
CA GLN A 54 -25.09 13.12 -9.58
C GLN A 54 -25.57 12.41 -8.30
N TYR A 55 -25.63 11.08 -8.34
CA TYR A 55 -26.02 10.23 -7.22
C TYR A 55 -24.96 9.16 -7.00
N PHE A 56 -24.72 8.80 -5.73
CA PHE A 56 -23.86 7.67 -5.40
C PHE A 56 -24.72 6.49 -4.93
N ASP A 57 -25.06 5.62 -5.88
CA ASP A 57 -25.83 4.40 -5.67
C ASP A 57 -24.93 3.15 -5.80
N LYS A 58 -25.54 1.97 -5.77
CA LYS A 58 -24.83 0.69 -5.87
C LYS A 58 -24.02 0.58 -7.17
N GLU A 59 -24.52 1.10 -8.28
CA GLU A 59 -23.82 1.03 -9.57
C GLU A 59 -22.54 1.87 -9.54
N GLN A 60 -22.61 3.07 -8.95
CA GLN A 60 -21.41 3.89 -8.77
C GLN A 60 -20.44 3.25 -7.77
N ILE A 61 -20.93 2.70 -6.65
CA ILE A 61 -20.10 1.95 -5.70
C ILE A 61 -19.32 0.86 -6.42
N ASP A 62 -20.00 -0.01 -7.17
CA ASP A 62 -19.38 -1.15 -7.85
C ASP A 62 -18.39 -0.70 -8.93
N LYS A 63 -18.73 0.37 -9.68
CA LYS A 63 -17.85 1.00 -10.68
C LYS A 63 -16.54 1.47 -10.06
N TYR A 64 -16.59 2.34 -9.06
CA TYR A 64 -15.38 2.90 -8.44
C TYR A 64 -14.58 1.85 -7.68
N CYS A 65 -15.27 0.87 -7.11
CA CYS A 65 -14.62 -0.26 -6.46
C CYS A 65 -13.80 -1.10 -7.44
N THR A 66 -14.39 -1.46 -8.57
CA THR A 66 -13.73 -2.21 -9.64
C THR A 66 -12.55 -1.43 -10.21
N LEU A 67 -12.75 -0.13 -10.52
CA LEU A 67 -11.68 0.72 -11.05
C LEU A 67 -10.48 0.82 -10.11
N CYS A 68 -10.73 1.04 -8.82
CA CYS A 68 -9.67 1.13 -7.80
C CYS A 68 -8.97 -0.22 -7.59
N TRP A 69 -9.73 -1.33 -7.63
CA TRP A 69 -9.18 -2.68 -7.51
C TRP A 69 -8.31 -3.07 -8.70
N GLU A 70 -8.79 -2.88 -9.93
CA GLU A 70 -8.05 -3.19 -11.15
C GLU A 70 -6.78 -2.36 -11.26
N LYS A 71 -6.86 -1.05 -10.99
CA LYS A 71 -5.68 -0.18 -11.05
C LYS A 71 -4.59 -0.58 -10.05
N ASN A 72 -4.95 -1.01 -8.84
CA ASN A 72 -3.97 -1.26 -7.77
C ASN A 72 -3.61 -2.72 -7.59
N MET A 73 -4.57 -3.63 -7.45
CA MET A 73 -4.25 -5.04 -7.24
C MET A 73 -3.73 -5.69 -8.52
N MET A 74 -4.37 -5.49 -9.68
CA MET A 74 -3.82 -6.00 -10.95
C MET A 74 -2.54 -5.25 -11.36
N GLY A 75 -2.37 -4.00 -10.89
CA GLY A 75 -1.14 -3.22 -11.03
C GLY A 75 0.02 -3.68 -10.13
N GLY A 76 -0.21 -4.61 -9.19
CA GLY A 76 0.81 -5.11 -8.25
C GLY A 76 1.19 -4.10 -7.16
N CYS A 77 0.26 -3.22 -6.77
CA CYS A 77 0.52 -2.21 -5.75
C CYS A 77 0.57 -2.83 -4.34
N GLU A 78 1.70 -2.63 -3.66
CA GLU A 78 1.97 -3.13 -2.31
C GLU A 78 1.80 -2.07 -1.23
N LYS A 79 0.99 -1.04 -1.51
CA LYS A 79 0.72 0.08 -0.60
C LYS A 79 -0.76 0.39 -0.62
N SER A 80 -1.27 0.86 0.53
CA SER A 80 -2.62 1.41 0.58
C SER A 80 -2.64 2.79 -0.10
N VAL A 81 -3.62 3.04 -0.94
CA VAL A 81 -3.72 4.27 -1.74
C VAL A 81 -5.14 4.80 -1.79
N LEU A 82 -5.27 6.12 -1.85
CA LEU A 82 -6.54 6.80 -2.12
C LEU A 82 -6.71 6.91 -3.65
N CYS A 83 -7.60 6.08 -4.20
CA CYS A 83 -7.87 6.00 -5.62
C CYS A 83 -8.69 7.20 -6.11
N TYR A 84 -9.83 7.44 -5.45
CA TYR A 84 -10.81 8.43 -5.88
C TYR A 84 -11.36 9.22 -4.71
N ALA A 85 -11.57 10.51 -4.95
CA ALA A 85 -12.44 11.36 -4.15
C ALA A 85 -13.63 11.74 -5.05
N VAL A 86 -14.83 11.27 -4.70
CA VAL A 86 -16.02 11.49 -5.53
C VAL A 86 -17.01 12.37 -4.78
N ASP A 87 -17.33 13.51 -5.37
CA ASP A 87 -18.37 14.40 -4.87
C ASP A 87 -19.72 14.02 -5.49
N SER A 88 -20.75 13.97 -4.66
CA SER A 88 -22.13 13.70 -5.04
C SER A 88 -22.98 14.97 -4.90
N ALA A 89 -23.58 15.39 -6.01
CA ALA A 89 -24.45 16.56 -6.05
C ALA A 89 -25.73 16.39 -5.22
N TYR A 90 -26.27 15.17 -5.15
CA TYR A 90 -27.53 14.86 -4.47
C TYR A 90 -27.39 13.98 -3.23
N GLY A 91 -26.16 13.58 -2.89
CA GLY A 91 -25.83 12.82 -1.68
C GLY A 91 -25.60 11.33 -1.92
N VAL A 92 -24.95 10.71 -0.94
CA VAL A 92 -24.56 9.29 -0.97
C VAL A 92 -25.67 8.42 -0.38
N ASN A 93 -26.05 7.36 -1.10
CA ASN A 93 -26.97 6.38 -0.55
C ASN A 93 -26.24 5.44 0.42
N VAL A 94 -26.35 5.74 1.72
CA VAL A 94 -25.73 4.96 2.81
C VAL A 94 -26.17 3.49 2.89
N ASN A 95 -27.29 3.14 2.26
CA ASN A 95 -27.82 1.77 2.24
C ASN A 95 -27.38 0.99 1.00
N ALA A 96 -26.63 1.61 0.08
CA ALA A 96 -26.13 0.93 -1.09
C ALA A 96 -24.95 0.03 -0.68
N ILE A 97 -25.13 -1.28 -0.86
CA ILE A 97 -24.13 -2.30 -0.54
C ILE A 97 -23.58 -2.85 -1.85
N SER A 98 -22.26 -2.88 -1.97
CA SER A 98 -21.59 -3.59 -3.08
C SER A 98 -21.73 -5.09 -2.92
N ASP A 99 -21.97 -5.81 -4.02
CA ASP A 99 -21.94 -7.28 -4.01
C ASP A 99 -20.51 -7.83 -4.23
N LEU A 100 -19.53 -6.95 -4.46
CA LEU A 100 -18.16 -7.34 -4.77
C LEU A 100 -17.43 -7.73 -3.47
N ALA A 101 -16.87 -8.95 -3.43
CA ALA A 101 -16.19 -9.49 -2.25
C ALA A 101 -14.95 -8.69 -1.81
N HIS A 102 -14.34 -7.95 -2.74
CA HIS A 102 -13.20 -7.07 -2.50
C HIS A 102 -13.62 -5.64 -2.16
N CYS A 103 -14.92 -5.38 -1.95
CA CYS A 103 -15.45 -4.06 -1.64
C CYS A 103 -16.04 -3.99 -0.24
N GLU A 104 -15.71 -2.93 0.48
CA GLU A 104 -16.26 -2.65 1.80
C GLU A 104 -16.77 -1.21 1.82
N PHE A 105 -18.09 -1.06 1.93
CA PHE A 105 -18.73 0.24 2.01
C PHE A 105 -19.04 0.57 3.48
N SER A 106 -18.51 1.69 3.97
CA SER A 106 -18.73 2.15 5.34
C SER A 106 -19.03 3.64 5.31
N CYS A 107 -20.30 3.98 5.46
CA CYS A 107 -20.78 5.35 5.46
C CYS A 107 -21.60 5.60 6.71
N SER A 108 -21.17 6.56 7.53
CA SER A 108 -21.79 6.80 8.86
C SER A 108 -22.83 7.92 8.89
N GLY A 109 -23.33 8.38 7.74
CA GLY A 109 -24.38 9.38 7.66
C GLY A 109 -24.54 9.99 6.26
N ASN A 110 -25.28 11.09 6.17
CA ASN A 110 -25.43 11.84 4.93
C ASN A 110 -24.10 12.53 4.58
N ALA A 111 -23.42 12.01 3.57
CA ALA A 111 -22.22 12.62 3.03
C ALA A 111 -22.43 13.07 1.58
N HIS A 112 -21.68 14.11 1.21
CA HIS A 112 -21.60 14.60 -0.17
C HIS A 112 -20.30 14.20 -0.84
N THR A 113 -19.34 13.67 -0.10
CA THR A 113 -18.05 13.23 -0.65
C THR A 113 -17.77 11.84 -0.13
N ILE A 114 -17.27 10.98 -1.01
CA ILE A 114 -16.75 9.67 -0.63
C ILE A 114 -15.27 9.57 -0.95
N PHE A 115 -14.60 8.70 -0.21
CA PHE A 115 -13.21 8.35 -0.45
C PHE A 115 -13.11 6.88 -0.77
N VAL A 116 -12.54 6.57 -1.92
CA VAL A 116 -12.35 5.20 -2.40
C VAL A 116 -10.88 4.85 -2.22
N ASN A 117 -10.60 3.98 -1.26
CA ASN A 117 -9.25 3.61 -0.87
C ASN A 117 -8.98 2.14 -1.17
N TYR A 118 -7.84 1.82 -1.76
CA TYR A 118 -7.32 0.46 -1.77
C TYR A 118 -6.52 0.23 -0.49
N ASP A 119 -6.89 -0.80 0.28
CA ASP A 119 -6.15 -1.29 1.43
C ASP A 119 -5.39 -2.56 1.03
N TYR A 120 -4.06 -2.44 0.94
CA TYR A 120 -3.19 -3.55 0.56
C TYR A 120 -3.15 -4.65 1.61
N LEU A 121 -3.19 -4.32 2.90
CA LEU A 121 -3.10 -5.30 3.99
C LEU A 121 -4.35 -6.17 4.03
N ARG A 122 -5.52 -5.56 3.80
CA ARG A 122 -6.80 -6.27 3.76
C ARG A 122 -7.12 -6.85 2.39
N GLN A 123 -6.36 -6.47 1.35
CA GLN A 123 -6.67 -6.73 -0.05
C GLN A 123 -8.14 -6.41 -0.37
N LYS A 124 -8.55 -5.19 -0.01
CA LYS A 124 -9.91 -4.69 -0.21
C LYS A 124 -9.92 -3.24 -0.64
N VAL A 125 -10.94 -2.83 -1.37
CA VAL A 125 -11.29 -1.43 -1.58
C VAL A 125 -12.29 -1.03 -0.51
N ILE A 126 -11.94 0.01 0.24
CA ILE A 126 -12.73 0.60 1.32
C ILE A 126 -13.29 1.92 0.82
N ILE A 127 -14.61 2.02 0.77
CA ILE A 127 -15.33 3.24 0.41
C ILE A 127 -15.86 3.84 1.70
N THR A 128 -15.38 5.04 2.03
CA THR A 128 -15.74 5.72 3.28
C THR A 128 -16.46 7.04 3.05
N CYS A 129 -17.44 7.29 3.91
CA CYS A 129 -17.97 8.60 4.23
C CYS A 129 -18.39 8.69 5.71
#